data_AF-A0A7S0NMR9-F1
#
_entry.id   AF-A0A7S0NMR9-F1
#
_cell.length_a   1.000
_cell.length_b   1.000
_cell.length_c   1.000
_cell.angle_alpha   90.00
_cell.angle_beta   90.00
_cell.angle_gamma   90.00
#
_symmetry.space_group_name_H-M   'P 1'
#
loop_
_entity.id
_entity.type
_entity.pdbx_description
1 polymer ?
#
loop_
_entity_poly.entity_id
_entity_poly.type
_entity_poly.pdbx_seq_one_letter_code
_entity_poly.pdbx_strand_id
1 'polypeptide(L)'
;PRGTSSVGTHVRDAACYVCWAFARAFEPAVMAAHVDELAQGLLVQVVFDREVNCRRAASAAFQENVGRQGNFPDGIDIVTHADYFAVGNRTHAYLHIARYLGDFALYRRPLLEHLLHVKSRHWDEQIRLLAAQSAARLPPPDEGGGG
;
A
#
# COMPACT_ATOMS: atom_id res chain seq x y z
N PRO A 1 -24.34 7.69 18.31
CA PRO A 1 -24.79 7.50 16.91
C PRO A 1 -23.96 6.42 16.19
N ARG A 2 -24.53 5.22 16.13
CA ARG A 2 -24.26 4.03 15.27
C ARG A 2 -22.87 3.88 14.58
N GLY A 3 -22.02 3.00 15.12
CA GLY A 3 -21.48 1.82 14.41
C GLY A 3 -20.58 1.98 13.16
N THR A 4 -19.69 2.96 13.08
CA THR A 4 -18.80 3.15 11.90
C THR A 4 -17.45 2.42 11.97
N SER A 5 -17.18 1.67 13.04
CA SER A 5 -15.84 1.13 13.33
C SER A 5 -15.44 -0.13 12.53
N SER A 6 -16.36 -0.76 11.79
CA SER A 6 -16.09 -1.95 10.95
C SER A 6 -16.39 -1.75 9.46
N VAL A 7 -16.86 -0.57 9.05
CA VAL A 7 -17.35 -0.34 7.68
C VAL A 7 -16.17 -0.28 6.71
N GLY A 8 -15.87 -1.43 6.10
CA GLY A 8 -14.91 -1.55 4.99
C GLY A 8 -13.68 -2.40 5.26
N THR A 9 -13.46 -2.93 6.48
CA THR A 9 -12.33 -3.86 6.72
C THR A 9 -12.48 -5.15 5.92
N HIS A 10 -13.65 -5.79 5.99
CA HIS A 10 -13.92 -7.00 5.19
C HIS A 10 -13.88 -6.73 3.68
N VAL A 11 -14.30 -5.55 3.25
CA VAL A 11 -14.25 -5.16 1.83
C VAL A 11 -12.81 -5.01 1.37
N ARG A 12 -11.94 -4.35 2.14
CA ARG A 12 -10.51 -4.19 1.81
C ARG A 12 -9.76 -5.52 1.86
N ASP A 13 -10.06 -6.36 2.83
CA ASP A 13 -9.52 -7.72 2.92
C ASP A 13 -9.92 -8.58 1.71
N ALA A 14 -11.21 -8.56 1.34
CA ALA A 14 -11.71 -9.23 0.14
C ALA A 14 -11.07 -8.68 -1.15
N ALA A 15 -10.86 -7.37 -1.24
CA ALA A 15 -10.16 -6.75 -2.38
C ALA A 15 -8.70 -7.25 -2.48
N CYS A 16 -8.01 -7.39 -1.35
CA CYS A 16 -6.66 -7.98 -1.32
C CYS A 16 -6.68 -9.44 -1.79
N TYR A 17 -7.68 -10.22 -1.36
CA TYR A 17 -7.87 -11.59 -1.82
C TYR A 17 -8.11 -11.67 -3.35
N VAL A 18 -8.90 -10.77 -3.92
CA VAL A 18 -9.10 -10.68 -5.37
C VAL A 18 -7.78 -10.36 -6.09
N CYS A 19 -7.00 -9.38 -5.61
CA CYS A 19 -5.70 -9.04 -6.18
C CYS A 19 -4.70 -10.22 -6.09
N TRP A 20 -4.74 -10.99 -5.00
CA TRP A 20 -3.96 -12.22 -4.85
C TRP A 20 -4.42 -13.31 -5.83
N ALA A 21 -5.73 -13.43 -6.07
CA ALA A 21 -6.28 -14.39 -7.01
C ALA A 21 -5.91 -14.06 -8.46
N PHE A 22 -5.84 -12.77 -8.82
CA PHE A 22 -5.40 -12.33 -10.15
C PHE A 22 -4.01 -12.85 -10.50
N ALA A 23 -3.09 -12.87 -9.53
CA ALA A 23 -1.75 -13.42 -9.72
C ALA A 23 -1.76 -14.88 -10.21
N ARG A 24 -2.81 -15.65 -9.88
CA ARG A 24 -3.00 -17.05 -10.29
C ARG A 24 -3.91 -17.24 -11.50
N ALA A 25 -4.84 -16.30 -11.71
CA ALA A 25 -5.88 -16.43 -12.71
C ALA A 25 -5.45 -15.92 -14.09
N PHE A 26 -4.51 -14.98 -14.15
CA PHE A 26 -4.14 -14.30 -15.38
C PHE A 26 -2.66 -14.45 -15.72
N GLU A 27 -2.37 -14.57 -17.01
CA GLU A 27 -1.01 -14.59 -17.55
C GLU A 27 -0.36 -13.19 -17.47
N PRO A 28 0.99 -13.11 -17.39
CA PRO A 28 1.71 -11.84 -17.34
C PRO A 28 1.37 -10.86 -18.45
N ALA A 29 1.11 -11.37 -19.66
CA ALA A 29 0.72 -10.53 -20.81
C ALA A 29 -0.60 -9.79 -20.59
N VAL A 30 -1.56 -10.41 -19.89
CA VAL A 30 -2.86 -9.79 -19.56
C VAL A 30 -2.68 -8.77 -18.44
N MET A 31 -1.88 -9.10 -17.43
CA MET A 31 -1.67 -8.24 -16.27
C MET A 31 -0.79 -7.03 -16.55
N ALA A 32 0.08 -7.08 -17.57
CA ALA A 32 1.11 -6.06 -17.84
C ALA A 32 0.59 -4.62 -17.81
N ALA A 33 -0.59 -4.34 -18.37
CA ALA A 33 -1.17 -3.00 -18.41
C ALA A 33 -1.72 -2.49 -17.05
N HIS A 34 -1.84 -3.38 -16.06
CA HIS A 34 -2.46 -3.11 -14.76
C HIS A 34 -1.48 -3.19 -13.59
N VAL A 35 -0.24 -3.63 -13.83
CA VAL A 35 0.77 -3.89 -12.80
C VAL A 35 1.04 -2.67 -11.95
N ASP A 36 1.30 -1.52 -12.57
CA ASP A 36 1.65 -0.29 -11.86
C ASP A 36 0.51 0.16 -10.94
N GLU A 37 -0.73 0.18 -11.45
CA GLU A 37 -1.91 0.57 -10.68
C GLU A 37 -2.17 -0.40 -9.51
N LEU A 38 -2.06 -1.71 -9.75
CA LEU A 38 -2.20 -2.73 -8.72
C LEU A 38 -1.11 -2.63 -7.65
N ALA A 39 0.15 -2.43 -8.05
CA ALA A 39 1.28 -2.28 -7.16
C ALA A 39 1.11 -1.05 -6.25
N GLN A 40 0.77 0.10 -6.83
CA GLN A 40 0.51 1.34 -6.07
C GLN A 40 -0.64 1.15 -5.07
N GLY A 41 -1.77 0.58 -5.52
CA GLY A 41 -2.93 0.36 -4.67
C GLY A 41 -2.64 -0.59 -3.51
N LEU A 42 -1.97 -1.71 -3.78
CA LEU A 42 -1.58 -2.69 -2.76
C LEU A 42 -0.62 -2.08 -1.75
N LEU A 43 0.43 -1.38 -2.19
CA LEU A 43 1.43 -0.80 -1.29
C LEU A 43 0.87 0.31 -0.42
N VAL A 44 -0.08 1.11 -0.92
CA VAL A 44 -0.84 2.05 -0.09
C VAL A 44 -1.58 1.31 1.04
N GLN A 45 -2.23 0.18 0.76
CA GLN A 45 -2.88 -0.62 1.81
C GLN A 45 -1.88 -1.27 2.76
N VAL A 46 -0.74 -1.75 2.26
CA VAL A 46 0.34 -2.34 3.06
C VAL A 46 0.78 -1.40 4.17
N VAL A 47 0.96 -0.10 3.90
CA VAL A 47 1.48 0.83 4.91
C VAL A 47 0.40 1.60 5.66
N PHE A 48 -0.73 1.92 5.02
CA PHE A 48 -1.69 2.87 5.58
C PHE A 48 -3.03 2.26 6.01
N ASP A 49 -3.27 0.96 5.89
CA ASP A 49 -4.45 0.39 6.54
C ASP A 49 -4.32 0.47 8.08
N ARG A 50 -5.43 0.83 8.75
CA ARG A 50 -5.52 0.81 10.21
C ARG A 50 -5.43 -0.63 10.73
N GLU A 51 -6.09 -1.55 10.03
CA GLU A 51 -6.24 -2.94 10.46
C GLU A 51 -5.05 -3.79 10.02
N VAL A 52 -4.47 -4.52 10.97
CA VAL A 52 -3.27 -5.33 10.72
C VAL A 52 -3.52 -6.45 9.71
N ASN A 53 -4.72 -7.04 9.72
CA ASN A 53 -5.09 -8.11 8.81
C ASN A 53 -5.12 -7.60 7.36
N CYS A 54 -5.67 -6.41 7.11
CA CYS A 54 -5.67 -5.82 5.77
C CYS A 54 -4.26 -5.47 5.29
N ARG A 55 -3.37 -4.94 6.14
CA ARG A 55 -1.96 -4.70 5.77
C ARG A 55 -1.25 -6.00 5.36
N ARG A 56 -1.47 -7.08 6.12
CA ARG A 56 -0.89 -8.41 5.84
C ARG A 56 -1.48 -9.04 4.58
N ALA A 57 -2.79 -8.93 4.36
CA ALA A 57 -3.45 -9.40 3.15
C ALA A 57 -2.92 -8.67 1.90
N ALA A 58 -2.75 -7.35 1.98
CA ALA A 58 -2.15 -6.55 0.90
C ALA A 58 -0.69 -6.95 0.63
N SER A 59 0.12 -7.16 1.67
CA SER A 59 1.52 -7.60 1.55
C SER A 59 1.61 -8.99 0.90
N ALA A 60 0.76 -9.93 1.31
CA ALA A 60 0.69 -11.26 0.69
C ALA A 60 0.23 -11.20 -0.77
N ALA A 61 -0.75 -10.35 -1.11
CA ALA A 61 -1.20 -10.14 -2.48
C ALA A 61 -0.09 -9.53 -3.36
N PHE A 62 0.63 -8.54 -2.85
CA PHE A 62 1.77 -7.95 -3.54
C PHE A 62 2.87 -8.99 -3.78
N GLN A 63 3.25 -9.74 -2.73
CA GLN A 63 4.26 -10.79 -2.82
C GLN A 63 3.91 -11.87 -3.85
N GLU A 64 2.65 -12.31 -3.90
CA GLU A 64 2.22 -13.30 -4.88
C GLU A 64 2.33 -12.77 -6.32
N ASN A 65 1.94 -11.52 -6.53
CA ASN A 65 2.05 -10.88 -7.84
C ASN A 65 3.52 -10.71 -8.25
N VAL A 66 4.41 -10.30 -7.35
CA VAL A 66 5.86 -10.25 -7.60
C VAL A 66 6.39 -11.62 -8.04
N GLY A 67 6.00 -12.69 -7.35
CA GLY A 67 6.48 -14.04 -7.64
C GLY A 67 5.92 -14.69 -8.91
N ARG A 68 4.70 -14.35 -9.32
CA ARG A 68 4.03 -14.97 -10.50
C ARG A 68 4.04 -14.13 -11.75
N GLN A 69 3.88 -12.82 -11.60
CA GLN A 69 3.80 -11.90 -12.74
C GLN A 69 5.20 -11.41 -13.17
N GLY A 70 6.15 -11.34 -12.22
CA GLY A 70 7.57 -11.07 -12.49
C GLY A 70 7.92 -9.65 -12.95
N ASN A 71 6.92 -8.81 -13.21
CA ASN A 71 7.05 -7.46 -13.74
C ASN A 71 6.65 -6.35 -12.75
N PHE A 72 6.49 -6.68 -11.46
CA PHE A 72 6.17 -5.69 -10.43
C PHE A 72 7.41 -4.83 -10.11
N PRO A 73 7.37 -3.51 -10.31
CA PRO A 73 8.52 -2.63 -10.14
C PRO A 73 9.09 -2.68 -8.72
N ASP A 74 10.41 -2.84 -8.62
CA ASP A 74 11.15 -2.95 -7.34
C ASP A 74 10.63 -4.06 -6.40
N GLY A 75 9.90 -5.03 -6.96
CA GLY A 75 9.09 -5.98 -6.19
C GLY A 75 9.88 -6.81 -5.19
N ILE A 76 11.06 -7.30 -5.57
CA ILE A 76 11.91 -8.17 -4.72
C ILE A 76 12.42 -7.42 -3.47
N ASP A 77 12.90 -6.20 -3.66
CA ASP A 77 13.40 -5.38 -2.57
C ASP A 77 12.26 -5.01 -1.61
N ILE A 78 11.10 -4.66 -2.19
CA ILE A 78 9.91 -4.30 -1.42
C ILE A 78 9.35 -5.47 -0.62
N VAL A 79 9.22 -6.68 -1.18
CA VAL A 79 8.67 -7.82 -0.41
C VAL A 79 9.58 -8.22 0.75
N THR A 80 10.88 -7.97 0.63
CA THR A 80 11.85 -8.24 1.69
C THR A 80 11.76 -7.21 2.81
N HIS A 81 11.49 -5.93 2.48
CA HIS A 81 11.41 -4.86 3.47
C HIS A 81 10.01 -4.70 4.10
N ALA A 82 8.95 -4.99 3.34
CA ALA A 82 7.54 -4.85 3.71
C ALA A 82 6.86 -6.22 3.91
N ASP A 83 7.56 -7.13 4.59
CA ASP A 83 7.08 -8.48 4.85
C ASP A 83 5.94 -8.55 5.87
N TYR A 84 5.37 -9.75 6.04
CA TYR A 84 4.25 -10.05 6.94
C TYR A 84 4.47 -9.59 8.40
N PHE A 85 5.70 -9.67 8.90
CA PHE A 85 6.05 -9.29 10.26
C PHE A 85 6.24 -7.78 10.37
N ALA A 86 7.00 -7.19 9.43
CA ALA A 86 7.31 -5.77 9.39
C ALA A 86 6.03 -4.91 9.32
N VAL A 87 5.04 -5.34 8.53
CA VAL A 87 3.75 -4.63 8.38
C VAL A 87 2.78 -4.88 9.54
N GLY A 88 3.12 -5.79 10.45
CA GLY A 88 2.34 -6.10 11.65
C GLY A 88 2.19 -4.90 12.58
N ASN A 89 3.25 -4.10 12.74
CA ASN A 89 3.24 -2.91 13.58
C ASN A 89 2.79 -1.67 12.79
N ARG A 90 1.66 -1.08 13.19
CA ARG A 90 1.05 0.08 12.51
C ARG A 90 1.97 1.30 12.46
N THR A 91 2.61 1.63 13.59
CA THR A 91 3.53 2.77 13.65
C THR A 91 4.73 2.53 12.74
N HIS A 92 5.32 1.32 12.79
CA HIS A 92 6.43 0.95 11.92
C HIS A 92 6.06 1.05 10.43
N ALA A 93 4.89 0.52 10.06
CA ALA A 93 4.38 0.58 8.68
C ALA A 93 4.22 2.03 8.18
N TYR A 94 3.57 2.88 8.97
CA TYR A 94 3.34 4.29 8.61
C TYR A 94 4.63 5.10 8.54
N LEU A 95 5.60 4.81 9.40
CA LEU A 95 6.69 5.75 9.67
C LEU A 95 8.05 5.34 9.09
N HIS A 96 8.25 4.04 8.85
CA HIS A 96 9.51 3.48 8.35
C HIS A 96 9.31 2.80 6.99
N ILE A 97 8.34 1.89 6.88
CA ILE A 97 8.06 1.21 5.60
C ILE A 97 7.56 2.22 4.57
N ALA A 98 6.60 3.07 4.93
CA ALA A 98 6.13 4.12 4.01
C ALA A 98 7.26 5.05 3.54
N ARG A 99 8.19 5.40 4.45
CA ARG A 99 9.36 6.20 4.09
C ARG A 99 10.22 5.48 3.06
N TYR A 100 10.54 4.22 3.30
CA TYR A 100 11.31 3.39 2.36
C TYR A 100 10.60 3.30 0.99
N LEU A 101 9.29 3.02 0.98
CA LEU A 101 8.51 2.97 -0.27
C LEU A 101 8.47 4.32 -1.00
N GLY A 102 8.57 5.43 -0.27
CA GLY A 102 8.60 6.77 -0.84
C GLY A 102 9.87 7.08 -1.66
N ASP A 103 10.94 6.31 -1.54
CA ASP A 103 12.14 6.52 -2.38
C ASP A 103 11.88 6.11 -3.84
N PHE A 104 10.97 5.16 -4.08
CA PHE A 104 10.59 4.73 -5.41
C PHE A 104 9.61 5.72 -6.05
N ALA A 105 9.98 6.28 -7.20
CA ALA A 105 9.20 7.32 -7.88
C ALA A 105 7.76 6.88 -8.18
N LEU A 106 7.56 5.61 -8.58
CA LEU A 106 6.25 5.04 -8.89
C LEU A 106 5.28 5.08 -7.71
N TYR A 107 5.78 4.89 -6.49
CA TYR A 107 4.95 4.74 -5.28
C TYR A 107 4.82 6.04 -4.50
N ARG A 108 5.75 6.99 -4.66
CA ARG A 108 5.82 8.22 -3.87
C ARG A 108 4.55 9.07 -3.93
N ARG A 109 4.07 9.40 -5.14
CA ARG A 109 2.86 10.22 -5.32
C ARG A 109 1.61 9.53 -4.76
N PRO A 110 1.30 8.27 -5.09
CA PRO A 110 0.15 7.55 -4.51
C PRO A 110 0.17 7.52 -2.97
N LEU A 111 1.34 7.31 -2.36
CA LEU A 111 1.49 7.33 -0.91
C LEU A 111 1.14 8.70 -0.32
N LEU A 112 1.69 9.77 -0.89
CA LEU A 112 1.45 11.14 -0.43
C LEU A 112 0.00 11.56 -0.61
N GLU A 113 -0.59 11.31 -1.78
CA GLU A 113 -1.99 11.63 -2.07
C GLU A 113 -2.94 10.88 -1.13
N HIS A 114 -2.66 9.61 -0.82
CA HIS A 114 -3.47 8.85 0.14
C HIS A 114 -3.40 9.44 1.56
N LEU A 115 -2.22 9.86 2.01
CA LEU A 115 -2.07 10.53 3.30
C LEU A 115 -2.84 11.85 3.35
N LEU A 116 -2.70 12.69 2.32
CA LEU A 116 -3.27 14.03 2.27
C LEU A 116 -4.79 14.04 2.09
N HIS A 117 -5.34 13.12 1.30
CA HIS A 117 -6.76 13.14 0.94
C HIS A 117 -7.60 12.12 1.72
N VAL A 118 -7.01 11.01 2.16
CA VAL A 118 -7.73 9.93 2.86
C VAL A 118 -7.40 9.91 4.34
N LYS A 119 -6.12 9.76 4.72
CA LYS A 119 -5.76 9.51 6.12
C LYS A 119 -5.79 10.75 7.00
N SER A 120 -5.51 11.94 6.45
CA SER A 120 -5.63 13.23 7.15
C SER A 120 -7.06 13.52 7.65
N ARG A 121 -8.07 12.95 6.99
CA ARG A 121 -9.51 13.11 7.30
C ARG A 121 -10.10 11.89 8.01
N HIS A 122 -9.28 10.91 8.37
CA HIS A 122 -9.73 9.72 9.06
C HIS A 122 -10.33 10.07 10.43
N TRP A 123 -11.38 9.37 10.86
CA TRP A 123 -12.08 9.67 12.11
C TRP A 123 -11.22 9.40 13.37
N ASP A 124 -10.35 8.40 13.31
CA ASP A 124 -9.39 8.04 14.37
C ASP A 124 -8.23 9.06 14.43
N GLU A 125 -8.09 9.73 15.57
CA GLU A 125 -7.06 10.75 15.80
C GLU A 125 -5.64 10.19 15.70
N GLN A 126 -5.40 8.97 16.19
CA GLN A 126 -4.07 8.37 16.11
C GLN A 126 -3.66 8.11 14.66
N ILE A 127 -4.62 7.77 13.79
CA ILE A 127 -4.38 7.62 12.36
C ILE A 127 -4.04 8.95 11.72
N ARG A 128 -4.75 10.03 12.06
CA ARG A 128 -4.43 11.37 11.55
C ARG A 128 -3.03 11.84 11.99
N LEU A 129 -2.65 11.56 13.23
CA LEU A 129 -1.32 11.87 13.76
C LEU A 129 -0.22 11.10 13.02
N LEU A 130 -0.40 9.79 12.85
CA LEU A 130 0.53 8.97 12.06
C LEU A 130 0.60 9.44 10.60
N ALA A 131 -0.52 9.87 10.02
CA ALA A 131 -0.55 10.36 8.66
C ALA A 131 0.26 11.65 8.48
N ALA A 132 0.12 12.61 9.41
CA ALA A 132 0.90 13.84 9.40
C ALA A 132 2.41 13.56 9.55
N GLN A 133 2.78 12.67 10.48
CA GLN A 133 4.17 12.27 10.69
C GLN A 133 4.76 11.52 9.49
N SER A 134 3.97 10.66 8.84
CA SER A 134 4.39 9.94 7.65
C SER A 134 4.60 10.89 6.47
N ALA A 135 3.66 11.82 6.24
CA ALA A 135 3.75 12.81 5.17
C ALA A 135 5.00 13.69 5.30
N ALA A 136 5.35 14.09 6.53
CA ALA A 136 6.57 14.88 6.79
C ALA A 136 7.88 14.10 6.54
N ARG A 137 7.83 12.77 6.45
CA ARG A 137 9.00 11.91 6.18
C ARG A 137 9.14 11.57 4.71
N LEU A 138 8.04 11.49 3.96
CA LEU A 138 8.09 11.16 2.54
C LEU A 138 8.90 12.21 1.77
N PRO A 139 9.70 11.80 0.77
CA PRO A 139 10.32 12.76 -0.15
C PRO A 139 9.22 13.58 -0.85
N PRO A 140 9.49 14.84 -1.22
CA PRO A 140 8.57 15.62 -2.02
C PRO A 140 8.25 14.87 -3.33
N PRO A 141 7.03 15.03 -3.87
CA PRO A 141 6.73 14.48 -5.19
C PRO A 141 7.68 15.11 -6.20
N ASP A 142 8.15 14.34 -7.19
CA ASP A 142 9.00 14.88 -8.23
C ASP A 142 8.28 16.06 -8.90
N GLU A 143 8.93 17.22 -8.95
CA GLU A 143 8.47 18.33 -9.79
C GLU A 143 8.55 17.82 -11.23
N GLY A 144 7.40 17.75 -11.90
CA GLY A 144 7.23 17.01 -13.15
C GLY A 144 8.38 17.23 -14.13
N GLY A 145 9.11 16.15 -14.43
CA GLY A 145 9.84 16.03 -15.68
C GLY A 145 8.80 16.02 -16.80
N GLY A 146 8.48 17.20 -17.32
CA GLY A 146 7.84 17.31 -18.63
C GLY A 146 8.75 16.67 -19.66
N GLY A 147 8.33 15.50 -20.14
CA GLY A 147 8.82 14.83 -21.34
C GLY A 147 7.66 14.65 -22.29
#